data_AF-A0A3D5V3V5-F1
#
_entry.id   AF-A0A3D5V3V5-F1
#
_cell.length_a   1.000
_cell.length_b   1.000
_cell.length_c   1.000
_cell.angle_alpha   90.00
_cell.angle_beta   90.00
_cell.angle_gamma   90.00
#
_symmetry.space_group_name_H-M   'P 1'
#
loop_
_entity.id
_entity.type
_entity.pdbx_description
1 polymer ?
#
loop_
_entity_poly.entity_id
_entity_poly.type
_entity_poly.pdbx_seq_one_letter_code
_entity_poly.pdbx_strand_id
1 'polypeptide(L)' 'MDALCQSRDLAVMIMMFTEIMRRGTHLLITGPEKALIAAAFKQKFDPEGFFLPGVLSRKMQIIPKVTVALGG' A
#
# COMPACT_ATOMS: atom_id res chain seq x y z
N MET A 1 2.96 8.65 -9.63
CA MET A 1 2.75 7.19 -9.63
C MET A 1 1.65 6.79 -10.61
N ASP A 2 0.59 7.60 -10.74
CA ASP A 2 -0.58 7.34 -11.60
C ASP A 2 -0.23 7.08 -13.07
N ALA A 3 0.61 7.93 -13.68
CA ALA A 3 1.04 7.73 -15.07
C ALA A 3 1.72 6.37 -15.30
N LEU A 4 2.54 5.91 -14.34
CA LEU A 4 3.19 4.60 -14.42
C LEU A 4 2.20 3.45 -14.19
N CYS A 5 1.24 3.66 -13.29
CA CYS A 5 0.15 2.72 -13.03
C CYS A 5 -0.68 2.49 -14.30
N GLN A 6 -1.02 3.58 -15.01
CA GLN A 6 -1.76 3.56 -16.26
C GLN A 6 -0.93 2.98 -17.41
N SER A 7 0.32 3.42 -17.58
CA SER A 7 1.17 2.98 -18.71
C SER A 7 1.52 1.48 -18.65
N ARG A 8 1.35 0.85 -17.49
CA ARG A 8 1.67 -0.57 -17.25
C ARG A 8 0.46 -1.40 -16.86
N ASP A 9 -0.75 -0.84 -16.97
CA ASP A 9 -2.01 -1.51 -16.65
C ASP A 9 -2.00 -2.20 -15.27
N LEU A 10 -1.52 -1.47 -14.25
CA LEU A 10 -1.40 -2.00 -12.90
C LEU A 10 -2.71 -1.77 -12.13
N ALA A 11 -3.26 -2.84 -11.54
CA ALA A 11 -4.40 -2.76 -10.63
C ALA A 11 -4.09 -1.92 -9.37
N VAL A 12 -2.85 -2.00 -8.89
CA VAL A 12 -2.36 -1.16 -7.80
C VAL A 12 -0.84 -0.96 -7.89
N MET A 13 -0.38 0.22 -7.48
CA MET A 13 1.03 0.49 -7.21
C MET A 13 1.15 1.04 -5.79
N ILE A 14 2.03 0.41 -4.99
CA ILE A 14 2.26 0.78 -3.59
C ILE A 14 3.71 1.24 -3.45
N MET A 15 3.91 2.42 -2.88
CA MET A 15 5.22 2.94 -2.50
C MET A 15 5.34 2.96 -0.98
N MET A 16 6.47 2.46 -0.48
CA MET A 16 6.73 2.29 0.95
C MET A 16 7.87 3.21 1.37
N PHE A 17 7.61 4.10 2.33
CA PHE A 17 8.65 4.90 3.01
C PHE A 17 8.81 4.38 4.43
N THR A 18 9.82 3.54 4.65
CA THR A 18 10.06 2.93 5.94
C THR A 18 10.93 3.83 6.82
N GLU A 19 10.33 4.33 7.90
CA GLU A 19 11.00 5.13 8.92
C GLU A 19 11.52 4.20 10.03
N ILE A 20 12.82 3.86 9.96
CA ILE A 20 13.46 2.91 10.89
C ILE A 20 13.39 3.42 12.34
N MET A 21 13.62 4.72 12.55
CA MET A 21 13.64 5.33 13.89
C MET A 21 12.26 5.29 14.56
N ARG A 22 11.19 5.52 13.79
CA ARG A 22 9.80 5.45 14.27
C ARG A 22 9.18 4.06 14.13
N ARG A 23 9.97 3.09 13.64
CA ARG A 23 9.60 1.68 13.45
C ARG A 23 8.28 1.51 12.71
N GLY A 24 8.11 2.16 11.57
CA GLY A 24 6.90 2.03 10.77
C GLY A 24 7.13 2.41 9.31
N THR A 25 6.07 2.32 8.52
CA THR A 25 6.11 2.62 7.09
C THR A 25 4.96 3.52 6.70
N HIS A 26 5.24 4.62 6.01
CA HIS A 26 4.24 5.40 5.30
C HIS A 26 3.96 4.77 3.93
N LEU A 27 2.68 4.51 3.64
CA LEU A 27 2.25 3.91 2.38
C LEU A 27 1.56 4.93 1.50
N LEU A 28 2.08 5.13 0.29
CA LEU A 28 1.37 5.76 -0.81
C LEU A 28 0.81 4.68 -1.74
N ILE A 29 -0.46 4.83 -2.13
CA ILE A 29 -1.16 3.83 -2.94
C ILE A 29 -1.82 4.54 -4.13
N THR A 30 -1.62 4.01 -5.32
CA THR A 30 -2.36 4.43 -6.52
C THR A 30 -2.87 3.22 -7.31
N GLY A 31 -3.72 3.47 -8.29
CA GLY A 31 -4.34 2.47 -9.16
C GLY A 31 -5.83 2.28 -8.88
N PRO A 32 -6.52 1.52 -9.75
CA PRO A 32 -7.95 1.23 -9.61
C PRO A 32 -8.33 0.66 -8.23
N GLU A 33 -7.53 -0.27 -7.70
CA GLU A 33 -7.83 -0.99 -6.45
C GLU A 33 -7.32 -0.29 -5.18
N LYS A 34 -6.90 0.98 -5.27
CA LYS A 34 -6.29 1.71 -4.15
C LYS A 34 -7.17 1.76 -2.89
N ALA A 35 -8.49 1.90 -3.06
CA ALA A 35 -9.44 1.94 -1.95
C ALA A 35 -9.57 0.58 -1.25
N LEU A 36 -9.60 -0.50 -2.04
CA LEU A 36 -9.62 -1.88 -1.54
C LEU A 36 -8.34 -2.19 -0.75
N ILE A 37 -7.18 -1.82 -1.27
CA ILE A 37 -5.91 -2.00 -0.55
C ILE A 37 -5.87 -1.18 0.73
N ALA A 38 -6.30 0.09 0.74
CA ALA A 38 -6.37 0.88 1.96
C ALA A 38 -7.25 0.20 3.04
N ALA A 39 -8.40 -0.35 2.64
CA ALA A 39 -9.30 -1.07 3.53
C ALA A 39 -8.67 -2.35 4.12
N ALA A 40 -7.79 -3.05 3.39
CA ALA A 40 -7.05 -4.22 3.88
C ALA A 40 -6.10 -3.90 5.06
N PHE A 41 -5.71 -2.63 5.18
CA PHE A 41 -4.95 -2.09 6.30
C PHE A 41 -5.82 -1.38 7.34
N LYS A 42 -7.16 -1.49 7.25
CA LYS A 42 -8.14 -0.79 8.08
C LYS A 42 -8.00 0.73 8.01
N GLN A 43 -7.61 1.25 6.86
CA GLN A 43 -7.47 2.68 6.59
C GLN A 43 -8.48 3.11 5.52
N LYS A 44 -8.81 4.40 5.50
CA LYS A 44 -9.47 5.02 4.35
C LYS A 44 -8.42 5.37 3.31
N PHE A 45 -8.82 5.42 2.05
CA PHE A 45 -7.94 5.96 1.02
C PHE A 45 -7.65 7.43 1.30
N ASP A 46 -6.37 7.77 1.26
CA ASP A 46 -5.85 9.13 1.38
C ASP A 46 -4.82 9.34 0.25
N PRO A 47 -4.96 10.38 -0.58
CA PRO A 47 -3.97 10.72 -1.61
C PRO A 47 -2.55 10.93 -1.05
N GLU A 48 -2.43 11.44 0.18
CA GLU A 48 -1.16 11.62 0.88
C GLU A 48 -0.68 10.33 1.55
N GLY A 49 -1.47 9.26 1.50
CA GLY A 49 -1.16 7.97 2.10
C GLY A 49 -1.39 7.90 3.61
N PHE A 50 -0.92 6.82 4.23
CA PHE A 50 -1.10 6.60 5.66
C PHE A 50 0.10 5.89 6.29
N PHE A 51 0.34 6.19 7.57
CA PHE A 51 1.42 5.58 8.35
C PHE A 51 0.97 4.30 9.04
N LEU A 52 1.74 3.23 8.86
CA LEU A 52 1.54 1.94 9.51
C LEU A 52 2.64 1.71 10.58
N PRO A 53 2.33 1.91 11.87
CA PRO A 53 3.27 1.62 12.94
C PRO A 53 3.54 0.11 13.02
N GLY A 54 4.79 -0.25 13.29
CA GLY A 54 5.23 -1.66 13.39
C GLY A 54 5.39 -2.38 12.05
N VAL A 55 5.07 -1.75 10.92
CA VAL A 55 5.26 -2.32 9.58
C VAL A 55 6.64 -1.96 9.05
N LEU A 56 7.46 -2.98 8.84
CA LEU A 56 8.85 -2.86 8.37
C LEU A 56 9.16 -3.86 7.24
N SER A 57 8.49 -5.02 7.23
CA SER A 57 8.74 -6.09 6.28
C SER A 57 7.66 -6.16 5.21
N ARG A 58 8.02 -5.83 3.96
CA ARG A 58 7.14 -5.98 2.80
C ARG A 58 6.62 -7.42 2.68
N LYS A 59 7.51 -8.41 2.75
CA LYS A 59 7.17 -9.84 2.54
C LYS A 59 6.21 -10.37 3.61
N MET A 60 6.43 -10.01 4.88
CA MET A 60 5.64 -10.58 5.98
C MET A 60 4.36 -9.80 6.27
N GLN A 61 4.34 -8.48 6.00
CA GLN A 61 3.29 -7.60 6.50
C GLN A 61 2.48 -6.90 5.41
N ILE A 62 3.05 -6.67 4.22
CA ILE A 62 2.35 -6.00 3.12
C ILE A 62 1.79 -7.02 2.14
N ILE A 63 2.64 -7.90 1.58
CA ILE A 63 2.24 -8.82 0.50
C ILE A 63 1.04 -9.69 0.89
N PRO A 64 0.99 -10.35 2.07
CA PRO A 64 -0.15 -11.20 2.41
C PRO A 64 -1.48 -10.45 2.44
N LYS A 65 -1.48 -9.20 2.95
CA LYS A 65 -2.69 -8.36 3.00
C LYS A 65 -3.15 -7.93 1.62
N VAL A 66 -2.21 -7.57 0.75
CA VAL A 66 -2.50 -7.20 -0.64
C VAL A 66 -3.03 -8.40 -1.42
N THR A 67 -2.40 -9.57 -1.27
CA THR A 67 -2.84 -10.81 -1.94
C THR A 67 -4.26 -11.19 -1.55
N VAL A 68 -4.57 -11.23 -0.24
CA VAL A 68 -5.92 -11.55 0.24
C VAL A 68 -6.95 -10.51 -0.23
N ALA A 69 -6.58 -9.23 -0.23
CA ALA A 69 -7.49 -8.17 -0.68
C ALA A 69 -7.84 -8.30 -2.17
N LEU A 70 -6.90 -8.73 -3.00
CA LEU A 70 -7.10 -8.94 -4.44
C LEU A 70 -7.69 -10.33 -4.78
N GLY A 71 -8.12 -11.10 -3.77
CA GLY A 71 -8.79 -12.39 -3.97
C GLY A 71 -7.85 -13.57 -4.26
N GLY A 72 -6.57 -13.47 -3.87
CA GLY A 72 -5.59 -14.56 -3.92
C GLY A 72 -5.60 -15.48 -2.69
#